data_AF-A0A8T7CWV2-F1
#
_entry.id   AF-A0A8T7CWV2-F1
#
_cell.length_a   1.000
_cell.length_b   1.000
_cell.length_c   1.000
_cell.angle_alpha   90.00
_cell.angle_beta   90.00
_cell.angle_gamma   90.00
#
_symmetry.space_group_name_H-M   'P 1'
#
loop_
_entity.id
_entity.type
_entity.pdbx_description
1 polymer ?
#
loop_
_entity_poly.entity_id
_entity_poly.type
_entity_poly.pdbx_seq_one_letter_code
_entity_poly.pdbx_strand_id
1 'polypeptide(L)'
;MQHRILAFFIVFLAATPAAAFVLFDAGGFMGYVWNKWGPPDPGTPAVIHWSFMSADTAGSAYCGEACPGSSGTTLQFYNPATDQFESRQLSELQTQIEAALTTWAAAADIVFVGPVDDSGLPINDEAALPPASGHVRIGAFAFTGGATFLGAVGYAPPPNGGTGAGEILFNSAAFFQFAAGQEDVTPINFFFGNDFASLFLHEAGHALGLAHSADEQSVMYIDPAGEYLINRELASDDVAGIEILYGPAADTDTDGVVDVLDNCLNLPNEDQRDTDLDAIGNRCDPDFNGDCLVNFADLAILSADFFQQGDLDTDLNGDSIVNFADLVVVADYFFLAPGPSGRANSCSQ
;
A
#
# COMPACT_ATOMS: atom_id res chain seq x y z
N MET A 1 10.75 -26.28 -63.79
CA MET A 1 10.51 -24.94 -63.22
C MET A 1 9.03 -24.81 -62.89
N GLN A 2 8.66 -25.02 -61.64
CA GLN A 2 7.41 -24.53 -61.06
C GLN A 2 7.73 -24.29 -59.58
N HIS A 3 8.00 -23.03 -59.23
CA HIS A 3 8.16 -22.62 -57.84
C HIS A 3 6.78 -22.32 -57.26
N ARG A 4 6.41 -23.07 -56.21
CA ARG A 4 5.30 -22.73 -55.32
C ARG A 4 5.82 -21.71 -54.31
N ILE A 5 5.30 -20.49 -54.38
CA ILE A 5 5.53 -19.46 -53.36
C ILE A 5 4.44 -19.66 -52.30
N LEU A 6 4.86 -19.94 -51.07
CA LEU A 6 4.01 -19.97 -49.89
C LEU A 6 3.81 -18.51 -49.42
N ALA A 7 2.58 -18.01 -49.46
CA ALA A 7 2.25 -16.70 -48.90
C ALA A 7 2.09 -16.84 -47.37
N PHE A 8 2.96 -16.20 -46.61
CA PHE A 8 2.80 -16.00 -45.17
C PHE A 8 1.71 -14.95 -44.94
N PHE A 9 0.58 -15.35 -44.35
CA PHE A 9 -0.38 -14.44 -43.77
C PHE A 9 0.18 -13.95 -42.42
N ILE A 10 0.61 -12.70 -42.36
CA ILE A 10 0.86 -12.01 -41.09
C ILE A 10 -0.51 -11.59 -40.57
N VAL A 11 -0.99 -12.27 -39.54
CA VAL A 11 -2.14 -11.82 -38.75
C VAL A 11 -1.66 -10.64 -37.91
N PHE A 12 -2.04 -9.43 -38.29
CA PHE A 12 -2.00 -8.30 -37.36
C PHE A 12 -3.12 -8.55 -36.34
N LEU A 13 -2.76 -9.01 -35.14
CA LEU A 13 -3.62 -8.81 -33.97
C LEU A 13 -3.70 -7.29 -33.78
N ALA A 14 -4.86 -6.71 -34.09
CA ALA A 14 -5.18 -5.37 -33.62
C ALA A 14 -5.29 -5.49 -32.09
N ALA A 15 -4.30 -4.94 -31.38
CA ALA A 15 -4.47 -4.65 -29.96
C ALA A 15 -5.71 -3.75 -29.85
N THR A 16 -6.72 -4.22 -29.10
CA THR A 16 -7.72 -3.31 -28.55
C THR A 16 -6.98 -2.18 -27.86
N PRO A 17 -7.38 -0.91 -28.01
CA PRO A 17 -6.81 0.13 -27.15
C PRO A 17 -7.06 -0.35 -25.72
N ALA A 18 -5.99 -0.51 -24.94
CA ALA A 18 -6.12 -0.70 -23.51
C ALA A 18 -7.08 0.40 -23.01
N ALA A 19 -8.02 0.05 -22.14
CA ALA A 19 -8.70 1.08 -21.36
C ALA A 19 -7.59 1.99 -20.80
N ALA A 20 -7.75 3.29 -21.00
CA ALA A 20 -6.79 4.25 -20.48
C ALA A 20 -7.24 4.59 -19.07
N PHE A 21 -6.41 4.27 -18.08
CA PHE A 21 -6.52 4.76 -16.71
C PHE A 21 -6.90 6.24 -16.70
N VAL A 22 -7.69 6.63 -15.70
CA VAL A 22 -8.16 8.00 -15.57
C VAL A 22 -7.48 8.62 -14.36
N LEU A 23 -6.87 9.80 -14.55
CA LEU A 23 -6.24 10.57 -13.47
C LEU A 23 -7.09 11.81 -13.19
N PHE A 24 -7.11 12.27 -11.94
CA PHE A 24 -7.76 13.54 -11.62
C PHE A 24 -7.01 14.73 -12.27
N ASP A 25 -7.70 15.47 -13.13
CA ASP A 25 -7.18 16.68 -13.79
C ASP A 25 -7.33 17.91 -12.89
N ALA A 26 -6.24 18.66 -12.67
CA ALA A 26 -6.24 19.89 -11.89
C ALA A 26 -6.49 21.18 -12.70
N GLY A 27 -6.82 21.08 -13.99
CA GLY A 27 -7.30 22.22 -14.79
C GLY A 27 -6.27 23.34 -15.07
N GLY A 28 -4.98 23.02 -15.13
CA GLY A 28 -3.90 24.00 -15.32
C GLY A 28 -3.77 24.57 -16.74
N PHE A 29 -3.78 25.91 -16.85
CA PHE A 29 -3.38 26.65 -18.07
C PHE A 29 -1.90 26.36 -18.37
N MET A 30 -1.62 25.73 -19.52
CA MET A 30 -0.30 25.23 -20.00
C MET A 30 0.09 23.78 -19.63
N GLY A 31 -0.84 22.95 -19.17
CA GLY A 31 -0.96 21.62 -19.75
C GLY A 31 -0.54 20.37 -18.98
N TYR A 32 0.06 20.39 -17.78
CA TYR A 32 0.17 19.19 -16.92
C TYR A 32 0.34 19.61 -15.46
N VAL A 33 -0.72 19.48 -14.67
CA VAL A 33 -0.67 19.58 -13.22
C VAL A 33 -1.52 18.41 -12.72
N TRP A 34 -0.87 17.31 -12.38
CA TRP A 34 -1.55 16.11 -11.87
C TRP A 34 -1.78 16.27 -10.38
N ASN A 35 -2.90 15.75 -9.92
CA ASN A 35 -3.17 15.57 -8.51
C ASN A 35 -2.31 14.38 -8.03
N LYS A 36 -1.10 14.65 -7.51
CA LYS A 36 -0.21 13.67 -6.86
C LYS A 36 0.45 14.25 -5.62
N TRP A 37 0.92 13.37 -4.74
CA TRP A 37 1.77 13.74 -3.61
C TRP A 37 3.24 13.90 -4.01
N GLY A 38 4.04 14.59 -3.19
CA GLY A 38 5.46 14.80 -3.45
C GLY A 38 5.75 15.80 -4.58
N PRO A 39 6.88 15.67 -5.29
CA PRO A 39 7.25 16.57 -6.38
C PRO A 39 6.18 16.58 -7.49
N PRO A 40 5.91 17.73 -8.14
CA PRO A 40 4.78 17.86 -9.06
C PRO A 40 4.96 17.17 -10.41
N ASP A 41 6.19 16.73 -10.73
CA ASP A 41 6.48 16.08 -12.00
C ASP A 41 5.99 14.62 -11.98
N PRO A 42 5.32 14.12 -13.04
CA PRO A 42 4.92 12.73 -13.13
C PRO A 42 6.14 11.79 -13.14
N GLY A 43 5.96 10.57 -12.63
CA GLY A 43 7.02 9.58 -12.53
C GLY A 43 8.02 9.87 -11.41
N THR A 44 7.73 10.82 -10.51
CA THR A 44 8.59 11.13 -9.36
C THR A 44 8.04 10.54 -8.07
N PRO A 45 8.92 10.03 -7.19
CA PRO A 45 8.52 9.34 -5.98
C PRO A 45 7.75 10.23 -5.00
N ALA A 46 7.04 9.59 -4.07
CA ALA A 46 6.38 10.29 -2.97
C ALA A 46 6.60 9.57 -1.62
N VAL A 47 6.75 10.37 -0.57
CA VAL A 47 6.70 9.87 0.83
C VAL A 47 5.43 10.40 1.46
N ILE A 48 4.45 9.54 1.72
CA ILE A 48 3.11 9.94 2.15
C ILE A 48 2.92 9.53 3.60
N HIS A 49 2.72 10.51 4.49
CA HIS A 49 2.36 10.20 5.86
C HIS A 49 0.88 9.83 5.93
N TRP A 50 0.48 8.97 6.87
CA TRP A 50 -0.93 8.69 7.08
C TRP A 50 -1.28 8.56 8.57
N SER A 51 -2.53 8.88 8.93
CA SER A 51 -3.00 8.84 10.32
C SER A 51 -4.48 8.51 10.43
N PHE A 52 -4.90 8.11 11.63
CA PHE A 52 -6.32 8.06 12.00
C PHE A 52 -6.76 9.40 12.56
N MET A 53 -7.87 9.95 12.06
CA MET A 53 -8.49 11.12 12.67
C MET A 53 -8.95 10.78 14.10
N SER A 54 -8.70 11.70 15.04
CA SER A 54 -9.22 11.58 16.40
C SER A 54 -10.75 11.66 16.44
N ALA A 55 -11.35 11.22 17.55
CA ALA A 55 -12.76 11.52 17.81
C ALA A 55 -13.00 13.04 17.82
N ASP A 56 -14.18 13.47 17.37
CA ASP A 56 -14.61 14.86 17.38
C ASP A 56 -13.83 15.82 16.45
N THR A 57 -12.97 15.30 15.56
CA THR A 57 -12.39 16.10 14.47
C THR A 57 -13.51 16.66 13.61
N ALA A 58 -13.61 17.98 13.53
CA ALA A 58 -14.71 18.64 12.82
C ALA A 58 -14.57 18.47 11.30
N GLY A 59 -15.68 18.19 10.63
CA GLY A 59 -15.78 18.25 9.17
C GLY A 59 -15.81 19.68 8.65
N SER A 60 -15.94 19.84 7.33
CA SER A 60 -16.04 21.15 6.69
C SER A 60 -16.85 21.13 5.40
N ALA A 61 -17.12 22.31 4.83
CA ALA A 61 -17.84 22.40 3.56
C ALA A 61 -17.12 21.71 2.39
N TYR A 62 -15.81 21.45 2.52
CA TYR A 62 -15.00 20.79 1.49
C TYR A 62 -15.49 19.36 1.19
N CYS A 63 -15.83 18.59 2.23
CA CYS A 63 -16.23 17.18 2.10
C CYS A 63 -17.74 17.00 1.80
N GLY A 64 -18.49 18.10 1.64
CA GLY A 64 -19.93 18.07 1.37
C GLY A 64 -20.72 17.17 2.32
N GLU A 65 -21.40 16.17 1.76
CA GLU A 65 -22.28 15.25 2.49
C GLU A 65 -21.54 14.14 3.26
N ALA A 66 -20.22 13.98 3.04
CA ALA A 66 -19.42 12.91 3.62
C ALA A 66 -18.89 13.22 5.02
N CYS A 67 -18.83 14.48 5.45
CA CYS A 67 -18.41 14.80 6.81
C CYS A 67 -19.28 15.86 7.49
N PRO A 68 -20.61 15.65 7.57
CA PRO A 68 -21.47 16.55 8.32
C PRO A 68 -21.17 16.40 9.82
N GLY A 69 -20.75 17.47 10.47
CA GLY A 69 -20.47 17.45 11.92
C GLY A 69 -19.04 17.03 12.25
N SER A 70 -18.86 15.97 13.02
CA SER A 70 -17.55 15.55 13.54
C SER A 70 -17.32 14.04 13.38
N SER A 71 -16.06 13.63 13.39
CA SER A 71 -15.65 12.25 13.26
C SER A 71 -16.04 11.42 14.48
N GLY A 72 -16.43 10.18 14.23
CA GLY A 72 -16.40 9.10 15.20
C GLY A 72 -15.11 8.28 15.05
N THR A 73 -14.98 7.24 15.88
CA THR A 73 -13.83 6.30 15.84
C THR A 73 -14.25 4.88 15.52
N THR A 74 -15.53 4.62 15.25
CA THR A 74 -16.05 3.28 15.03
C THR A 74 -16.76 3.13 13.69
N LEU A 75 -16.69 1.91 13.17
CA LEU A 75 -17.46 1.44 12.02
C LEU A 75 -18.25 0.19 12.42
N GLN A 76 -19.37 -0.06 11.73
CA GLN A 76 -20.21 -1.23 11.98
C GLN A 76 -19.89 -2.34 10.98
N PHE A 77 -19.55 -3.52 11.50
CA PHE A 77 -19.22 -4.68 10.71
C PHE A 77 -20.30 -5.75 10.84
N TYR A 78 -20.62 -6.40 9.73
CA TYR A 78 -21.43 -7.61 9.67
C TYR A 78 -20.50 -8.82 9.53
N ASN A 79 -20.69 -9.81 10.40
CA ASN A 79 -19.99 -11.08 10.31
C ASN A 79 -20.91 -12.14 9.68
N PRO A 80 -20.69 -12.54 8.42
CA PRO A 80 -21.54 -13.51 7.73
C PRO A 80 -21.46 -14.93 8.31
N ALA A 81 -20.39 -15.27 9.03
CA ALA A 81 -20.22 -16.60 9.63
C ALA A 81 -21.07 -16.77 10.90
N THR A 82 -21.29 -15.68 11.65
CA THR A 82 -22.05 -15.68 12.90
C THR A 82 -23.41 -15.01 12.79
N ASP A 83 -23.69 -14.33 11.68
CA ASP A 83 -24.89 -13.51 11.45
C ASP A 83 -25.06 -12.45 12.56
N GLN A 84 -23.97 -11.79 12.95
CA GLN A 84 -23.95 -10.77 14.00
C GLN A 84 -23.33 -9.46 13.50
N PHE A 85 -23.75 -8.36 14.12
CA PHE A 85 -23.14 -7.05 13.94
C PHE A 85 -22.20 -6.72 15.08
N GLU A 86 -21.06 -6.14 14.75
CA GLU A 86 -20.04 -5.73 15.71
C GLU A 86 -19.57 -4.30 15.40
N SER A 87 -19.34 -3.52 16.45
CA SER A 87 -18.70 -2.22 16.32
C SER A 87 -17.20 -2.41 16.47
N ARG A 88 -16.42 -1.96 15.48
CA ARG A 88 -14.96 -2.00 15.52
C ARG A 88 -14.39 -0.60 15.58
N GLN A 89 -13.30 -0.42 16.31
CA GLN A 89 -12.54 0.83 16.26
C GLN A 89 -11.82 0.89 14.91
N LEU A 90 -11.77 2.08 14.30
CA LEU A 90 -11.07 2.28 13.02
C LEU A 90 -9.58 1.90 13.11
N SER A 91 -8.95 2.14 14.27
CA SER A 91 -7.57 1.74 14.55
C SER A 91 -7.35 0.22 14.58
N GLU A 92 -8.39 -0.58 14.85
CA GLU A 92 -8.29 -2.05 14.80
C GLU A 92 -8.21 -2.58 13.36
N LEU A 93 -8.44 -1.71 12.36
CA LEU A 93 -8.40 -2.02 10.93
C LEU A 93 -7.05 -1.67 10.29
N GLN A 94 -6.07 -1.25 11.10
CA GLN A 94 -4.74 -0.85 10.67
C GLN A 94 -4.08 -1.88 9.75
N THR A 95 -4.12 -3.16 10.09
CA THR A 95 -3.51 -4.22 9.27
C THR A 95 -4.11 -4.28 7.86
N GLN A 96 -5.42 -4.09 7.71
CA GLN A 96 -6.06 -4.11 6.39
C GLN A 96 -5.76 -2.84 5.58
N ILE A 97 -5.63 -1.71 6.28
CA ILE A 97 -5.21 -0.44 5.68
C ILE A 97 -3.77 -0.55 5.16
N GLU A 98 -2.84 -1.01 6.01
CA GLU A 98 -1.43 -1.21 5.65
C GLU A 98 -1.27 -2.19 4.50
N ALA A 99 -2.07 -3.27 4.45
CA ALA A 99 -2.06 -4.21 3.34
C ALA A 99 -2.42 -3.54 2.01
N ALA A 100 -3.47 -2.70 1.97
CA ALA A 100 -3.86 -1.99 0.75
C ALA A 100 -2.84 -0.92 0.34
N LEU A 101 -2.28 -0.17 1.30
CA LEU A 101 -1.19 0.79 1.03
C LEU A 101 0.05 0.06 0.50
N THR A 102 0.37 -1.11 1.05
CA THR A 102 1.44 -2.00 0.57
C THR A 102 1.19 -2.44 -0.86
N THR A 103 -0.05 -2.81 -1.23
CA THR A 103 -0.40 -3.15 -2.61
C THR A 103 -0.09 -1.99 -3.58
N TRP A 104 -0.41 -0.75 -3.21
CA TRP A 104 -0.06 0.42 -4.02
C TRP A 104 1.45 0.69 -4.08
N ALA A 105 2.16 0.57 -2.95
CA ALA A 105 3.61 0.75 -2.87
C ALA A 105 4.40 -0.34 -3.62
N ALA A 106 3.82 -1.53 -3.77
CA ALA A 106 4.39 -2.59 -4.60
C ALA A 106 4.37 -2.26 -6.10
N ALA A 107 3.43 -1.41 -6.54
CA ALA A 107 3.27 -1.05 -7.95
C ALA A 107 4.00 0.24 -8.34
N ALA A 108 4.28 1.13 -7.39
CA ALA A 108 4.86 2.44 -7.69
C ALA A 108 5.80 2.95 -6.58
N ASP A 109 6.68 3.88 -6.93
CA ASP A 109 7.70 4.46 -6.04
C ASP A 109 7.06 5.40 -4.98
N ILE A 110 6.36 4.78 -4.03
CA ILE A 110 5.61 5.42 -2.97
C ILE A 110 6.00 4.78 -1.65
N VAL A 111 6.42 5.61 -0.70
CA VAL A 111 6.70 5.19 0.68
C VAL A 111 5.60 5.72 1.60
N PHE A 112 4.88 4.83 2.27
CA PHE A 112 3.90 5.23 3.29
C PHE A 112 4.52 5.23 4.68
N VAL A 113 4.32 6.32 5.42
CA VAL A 113 4.83 6.49 6.80
C VAL A 113 3.65 6.67 7.76
N GLY A 114 3.35 5.66 8.57
CA GLY A 114 2.29 5.77 9.56
C GLY A 114 1.87 4.43 10.19
N PRO A 115 0.85 4.47 11.07
CA PRO A 115 0.07 5.66 11.42
C PRO A 115 0.90 6.64 12.27
N VAL A 116 0.95 7.91 11.85
CA VAL A 116 1.50 9.01 12.67
C VAL A 116 0.41 9.67 13.51
N ASP A 117 0.80 10.52 14.47
CA ASP A 117 -0.16 11.32 15.23
C ASP A 117 -0.91 12.30 14.31
N ASP A 118 -2.24 12.28 14.37
CA ASP A 118 -3.07 13.28 13.71
C ASP A 118 -3.07 14.61 14.48
N SER A 119 -3.20 15.72 13.76
CA SER A 119 -3.27 17.07 14.34
C SER A 119 -4.54 17.31 15.17
N GLY A 120 -5.61 16.53 14.95
CA GLY A 120 -6.94 16.75 15.53
C GLY A 120 -7.66 17.99 15.00
N LEU A 121 -7.06 18.70 14.04
CA LEU A 121 -7.62 19.91 13.45
C LEU A 121 -8.71 19.56 12.42
N PRO A 122 -9.71 20.44 12.24
CA PRO A 122 -10.80 20.21 11.30
C PRO A 122 -10.33 19.84 9.89
N ILE A 123 -11.16 19.11 9.16
CA ILE A 123 -10.94 18.85 7.73
C ILE A 123 -10.87 20.19 7.01
N ASN A 124 -9.83 20.38 6.19
CA ASN A 124 -9.59 21.61 5.47
C ASN A 124 -9.32 22.86 6.34
N ASP A 125 -8.73 22.67 7.53
CA ASP A 125 -8.21 23.77 8.36
C ASP A 125 -6.82 24.20 7.89
N GLU A 126 -6.63 25.48 7.55
CA GLU A 126 -5.36 26.03 7.07
C GLU A 126 -4.18 25.85 8.06
N ALA A 127 -4.44 25.65 9.35
CA ALA A 127 -3.42 25.36 10.35
C ALA A 127 -2.96 23.89 10.34
N ALA A 128 -3.71 22.98 9.70
CA ALA A 128 -3.33 21.59 9.49
C ALA A 128 -2.34 21.48 8.32
N LEU A 129 -1.13 22.02 8.50
CA LEU A 129 -0.08 21.94 7.48
C LEU A 129 0.38 20.48 7.36
N PRO A 130 0.10 19.78 6.25
CA PRO A 130 0.65 18.44 6.05
C PRO A 130 2.19 18.55 5.95
N PRO A 131 2.93 17.46 6.24
CA PRO A 131 4.33 17.39 5.85
C PRO A 131 4.46 17.72 4.36
N ALA A 132 5.56 18.36 3.97
CA ALA A 132 5.81 18.74 2.57
C ALA A 132 5.74 17.55 1.59
N SER A 133 5.83 16.33 2.11
CA SER A 133 5.77 15.08 1.37
C SER A 133 4.32 14.57 1.14
N GLY A 134 3.34 15.00 1.96
CA GLY A 134 1.93 14.61 1.88
C GLY A 134 1.40 13.98 3.18
N HIS A 135 0.08 14.09 3.42
CA HIS A 135 -0.62 13.48 4.57
C HIS A 135 -2.02 13.01 4.17
N VAL A 136 -2.29 11.71 4.30
CA VAL A 136 -3.63 11.10 4.16
C VAL A 136 -4.19 10.83 5.55
N ARG A 137 -5.33 11.43 5.93
CA ARG A 137 -6.01 11.07 7.17
C ARG A 137 -7.23 10.21 6.89
N ILE A 138 -7.43 9.23 7.75
CA ILE A 138 -8.48 8.23 7.63
C ILE A 138 -9.46 8.46 8.77
N GLY A 139 -10.73 8.74 8.44
CA GLY A 139 -11.75 9.11 9.42
C GLY A 139 -13.07 8.40 9.19
N ALA A 140 -13.94 8.39 10.22
CA ALA A 140 -15.29 7.84 10.14
C ALA A 140 -16.32 8.93 10.45
N PHE A 141 -17.26 9.19 9.54
CA PHE A 141 -18.29 10.22 9.68
C PHE A 141 -19.67 9.64 9.35
N ALA A 142 -20.71 10.14 10.00
CA ALA A 142 -22.08 9.75 9.65
C ALA A 142 -22.54 10.55 8.42
N PHE A 143 -22.54 9.96 7.23
CA PHE A 143 -22.83 10.71 6.00
C PHE A 143 -24.31 11.16 5.97
N THR A 144 -24.60 12.28 5.32
CA THR A 144 -25.95 12.88 5.28
C THR A 144 -27.00 11.92 4.66
N GLY A 145 -26.58 11.03 3.77
CA GLY A 145 -27.43 9.98 3.14
C GLY A 145 -27.60 8.69 3.96
N GLY A 146 -26.98 8.58 5.13
CA GLY A 146 -27.07 7.40 6.01
C GLY A 146 -26.52 6.11 5.39
N ALA A 147 -27.03 4.97 5.86
CA ALA A 147 -26.58 3.62 5.46
C ALA A 147 -26.83 3.26 3.98
N THR A 148 -27.72 4.00 3.30
CA THR A 148 -28.11 3.77 1.90
C THR A 148 -27.24 4.53 0.90
N PHE A 149 -26.22 5.24 1.37
CA PHE A 149 -25.28 6.00 0.57
C PHE A 149 -23.94 5.26 0.42
N LEU A 150 -22.95 5.88 -0.22
CA LEU A 150 -21.59 5.37 -0.37
C LEU A 150 -20.99 4.90 0.97
N GLY A 151 -20.24 3.81 0.94
CA GLY A 151 -19.55 3.25 2.11
C GLY A 151 -18.33 4.07 2.53
N ALA A 152 -17.66 4.72 1.57
CA ALA A 152 -16.53 5.60 1.82
C ALA A 152 -16.40 6.63 0.69
N VAL A 153 -15.42 7.53 0.85
CA VAL A 153 -14.94 8.43 -0.21
C VAL A 153 -13.47 8.77 0.04
N GLY A 154 -12.65 8.63 -0.98
CA GLY A 154 -11.28 9.11 -1.08
C GLY A 154 -11.25 10.42 -1.86
N TYR A 155 -10.62 11.44 -1.30
CA TYR A 155 -10.44 12.72 -1.97
C TYR A 155 -9.12 12.73 -2.71
N ALA A 156 -9.11 13.22 -3.95
CA ALA A 156 -7.87 13.41 -4.71
C ALA A 156 -6.85 14.26 -3.92
N PRO A 157 -5.55 13.98 -4.06
CA PRO A 157 -4.52 14.89 -3.59
C PRO A 157 -4.60 16.20 -4.39
N PRO A 158 -4.16 17.34 -3.85
CA PRO A 158 -4.12 18.59 -4.60
C PRO A 158 -2.81 18.67 -5.40
N PRO A 159 -2.72 19.53 -6.43
CA PRO A 159 -1.41 19.89 -6.92
C PRO A 159 -0.75 20.85 -5.93
N ASN A 160 0.25 20.39 -5.20
CA ASN A 160 1.02 21.17 -4.22
C ASN A 160 0.26 21.64 -2.96
N GLY A 161 -0.46 20.74 -2.28
CA GLY A 161 -0.88 20.93 -0.88
C GLY A 161 -2.21 21.67 -0.64
N GLY A 162 -3.04 21.09 0.22
CA GLY A 162 -4.33 21.60 0.68
C GLY A 162 -4.80 20.76 1.87
N THR A 163 -5.47 21.39 2.84
CA THR A 163 -5.64 20.84 4.19
C THR A 163 -6.80 19.84 4.36
N GLY A 164 -7.50 19.52 3.26
CA GLY A 164 -8.56 18.50 3.22
C GLY A 164 -8.41 17.53 2.06
N ALA A 165 -7.23 17.47 1.43
CA ALA A 165 -7.00 16.67 0.24
C ALA A 165 -6.34 15.32 0.59
N GLY A 166 -6.61 14.29 -0.20
CA GLY A 166 -6.15 12.92 0.09
C GLY A 166 -6.86 12.21 1.25
N GLU A 167 -7.84 12.85 1.88
CA GLU A 167 -8.58 12.25 3.00
C GLU A 167 -9.34 11.01 2.54
N ILE A 168 -9.43 10.01 3.41
CA ILE A 168 -10.27 8.83 3.19
C ILE A 168 -11.30 8.78 4.31
N LEU A 169 -12.57 8.98 3.95
CA LEU A 169 -13.67 9.08 4.91
C LEU A 169 -14.60 7.88 4.75
N PHE A 170 -14.79 7.14 5.83
CA PHE A 170 -15.76 6.05 5.91
C PHE A 170 -17.10 6.54 6.43
N ASN A 171 -18.18 6.02 5.86
CA ASN A 171 -19.53 6.27 6.31
C ASN A 171 -19.83 5.38 7.54
N SER A 172 -19.79 5.98 8.73
CA SER A 172 -20.06 5.26 10.00
C SER A 172 -21.51 4.80 10.15
N ALA A 173 -22.42 5.28 9.29
CA ALA A 173 -23.79 4.78 9.21
C ALA A 173 -23.92 3.55 8.29
N ALA A 174 -22.91 3.25 7.46
CA ALA A 174 -22.89 2.07 6.59
C ALA A 174 -22.43 0.82 7.35
N PHE A 175 -22.67 -0.34 6.73
CA PHE A 175 -22.15 -1.62 7.20
C PHE A 175 -21.01 -2.10 6.31
N PHE A 176 -19.99 -2.65 6.94
CA PHE A 176 -18.81 -3.22 6.31
C PHE A 176 -18.73 -4.71 6.60
N GLN A 177 -17.92 -5.44 5.86
CA GLN A 177 -17.59 -6.82 6.15
C GLN A 177 -16.16 -7.13 5.71
N PHE A 178 -15.65 -8.26 6.18
CA PHE A 178 -14.54 -8.94 5.54
C PHE A 178 -15.12 -10.09 4.74
N ALA A 179 -15.34 -9.85 3.45
CA ALA A 179 -15.94 -10.86 2.60
C ALA A 179 -14.98 -12.06 2.47
N ALA A 180 -15.49 -13.25 2.78
CA ALA A 180 -14.74 -14.48 2.56
C ALA A 180 -14.85 -14.87 1.09
N GLY A 181 -13.70 -15.13 0.46
CA GLY A 181 -13.64 -15.41 -0.96
C GLY A 181 -12.30 -15.01 -1.56
N GLN A 182 -12.13 -15.33 -2.83
CA GLN A 182 -11.04 -14.86 -3.68
C GLN A 182 -11.55 -13.65 -4.50
N GLU A 183 -10.67 -13.03 -5.27
CA GLU A 183 -10.99 -11.98 -6.24
C GLU A 183 -12.16 -12.35 -7.15
N ASP A 184 -12.90 -11.34 -7.61
CA ASP A 184 -14.06 -11.43 -8.52
C ASP A 184 -15.25 -12.25 -7.98
N VAL A 185 -15.25 -12.58 -6.69
CA VAL A 185 -16.38 -13.25 -6.04
C VAL A 185 -17.33 -12.21 -5.45
N THR A 186 -18.63 -12.33 -5.73
CA THR A 186 -19.65 -11.52 -5.08
C THR A 186 -19.66 -11.82 -3.56
N PRO A 187 -19.57 -10.80 -2.68
CA PRO A 187 -19.63 -11.00 -1.26
C PRO A 187 -21.00 -11.54 -0.85
N ILE A 188 -21.01 -12.16 0.32
CA ILE A 188 -22.03 -13.13 0.78
C ILE A 188 -23.40 -12.46 1.03
N ASN A 189 -23.48 -11.12 0.99
CA ASN A 189 -24.74 -10.39 1.18
C ASN A 189 -24.77 -9.05 0.43
N PHE A 190 -25.67 -8.93 -0.56
CA PHE A 190 -25.89 -7.72 -1.36
C PHE A 190 -26.53 -6.56 -0.58
N PHE A 191 -27.25 -6.86 0.51
CA PHE A 191 -27.96 -5.83 1.30
C PHE A 191 -27.08 -5.16 2.36
N PHE A 192 -25.95 -5.77 2.71
CA PHE A 192 -25.03 -5.29 3.73
C PHE A 192 -23.61 -5.66 3.36
N GLY A 193 -22.72 -4.66 3.31
CA GLY A 193 -21.30 -4.93 3.51
C GLY A 193 -20.48 -4.59 2.29
N ASN A 194 -20.06 -3.33 2.27
CA ASN A 194 -18.82 -2.96 1.62
C ASN A 194 -17.73 -3.91 2.11
N ASP A 195 -17.05 -4.63 1.21
CA ASP A 195 -15.83 -5.34 1.59
C ASP A 195 -14.79 -4.27 1.97
N PHE A 196 -14.40 -4.24 3.24
CA PHE A 196 -13.60 -3.14 3.76
C PHE A 196 -12.26 -3.03 3.03
N ALA A 197 -11.60 -4.17 2.75
CA ALA A 197 -10.30 -4.18 2.08
C ALA A 197 -10.41 -3.70 0.63
N SER A 198 -11.40 -4.19 -0.13
CA SER A 198 -11.61 -3.76 -1.52
C SER A 198 -11.95 -2.27 -1.60
N LEU A 199 -12.88 -1.80 -0.75
CA LEU A 199 -13.29 -0.41 -0.73
C LEU A 199 -12.13 0.50 -0.28
N PHE A 200 -11.36 0.13 0.73
CA PHE A 200 -10.22 0.95 1.15
C PHE A 200 -9.14 1.00 0.07
N LEU A 201 -8.85 -0.10 -0.63
CA LEU A 201 -7.90 -0.11 -1.75
C LEU A 201 -8.35 0.85 -2.87
N HIS A 202 -9.64 0.87 -3.19
CA HIS A 202 -10.26 1.80 -4.14
C HIS A 202 -10.10 3.26 -3.69
N GLU A 203 -10.53 3.59 -2.46
CA GLU A 203 -10.45 4.97 -1.96
C GLU A 203 -8.99 5.45 -1.79
N ALA A 204 -8.06 4.54 -1.50
CA ALA A 204 -6.63 4.83 -1.50
C ALA A 204 -6.15 5.21 -2.91
N GLY A 205 -6.64 4.55 -3.98
CA GLY A 205 -6.35 4.96 -5.35
C GLY A 205 -6.79 6.39 -5.64
N HIS A 206 -7.98 6.80 -5.16
CA HIS A 206 -8.40 8.20 -5.20
C HIS A 206 -7.46 9.13 -4.42
N ALA A 207 -7.13 8.78 -3.18
CA ALA A 207 -6.20 9.54 -2.33
C ALA A 207 -4.79 9.66 -2.94
N LEU A 208 -4.43 8.79 -3.87
CA LEU A 208 -3.18 8.82 -4.63
C LEU A 208 -3.28 9.54 -5.97
N GLY A 209 -4.49 9.85 -6.47
CA GLY A 209 -4.67 10.65 -7.69
C GLY A 209 -5.36 9.95 -8.86
N LEU A 210 -5.73 8.68 -8.70
CA LEU A 210 -6.50 7.95 -9.71
C LEU A 210 -7.97 8.31 -9.63
N ALA A 211 -8.63 8.48 -10.77
CA ALA A 211 -10.07 8.60 -10.87
C ALA A 211 -10.70 7.25 -11.25
N HIS A 212 -12.03 7.17 -11.27
CA HIS A 212 -12.70 5.93 -11.64
C HIS A 212 -12.31 5.47 -13.05
N SER A 213 -12.03 4.17 -13.19
CA SER A 213 -11.73 3.55 -14.47
C SER A 213 -12.99 3.07 -15.19
N ALA A 214 -12.87 2.90 -16.51
CA ALA A 214 -13.85 2.21 -17.33
C ALA A 214 -13.48 0.73 -17.58
N ASP A 215 -12.31 0.28 -17.11
CA ASP A 215 -11.90 -1.12 -17.15
C ASP A 215 -12.59 -1.89 -16.02
N GLU A 216 -13.41 -2.89 -16.33
CA GLU A 216 -14.16 -3.67 -15.33
C GLU A 216 -13.25 -4.46 -14.37
N GLN A 217 -11.99 -4.68 -14.73
CA GLN A 217 -11.02 -5.37 -13.88
C GLN A 217 -10.33 -4.44 -12.88
N SER A 218 -10.35 -3.12 -13.12
CA SER A 218 -9.66 -2.13 -12.29
C SER A 218 -10.27 -2.05 -10.89
N VAL A 219 -9.43 -1.89 -9.86
CA VAL A 219 -9.92 -1.56 -8.52
C VAL A 219 -10.65 -0.24 -8.49
N MET A 220 -10.35 0.67 -9.43
CA MET A 220 -11.00 1.96 -9.61
C MET A 220 -12.29 1.87 -10.43
N TYR A 221 -12.71 0.69 -10.88
CA TYR A 221 -14.00 0.51 -11.54
C TYR A 221 -15.16 0.64 -10.55
N ILE A 222 -16.23 1.29 -10.99
CA ILE A 222 -17.51 1.27 -10.27
C ILE A 222 -18.51 0.50 -11.12
N ASP A 223 -19.05 -0.59 -10.59
CA ASP A 223 -20.07 -1.34 -11.32
C ASP A 223 -21.41 -0.56 -11.32
N PRO A 224 -21.91 -0.10 -12.47
CA PRO A 224 -23.20 0.57 -12.56
C PRO A 224 -24.38 -0.36 -12.25
N ALA A 225 -24.20 -1.69 -12.30
CA ALA A 225 -25.21 -2.67 -11.90
C ALA A 225 -25.26 -2.89 -10.38
N GLY A 226 -24.26 -2.42 -9.64
CA GLY A 226 -24.16 -2.52 -8.18
C GLY A 226 -23.79 -3.92 -7.68
N GLU A 227 -23.24 -4.78 -8.52
CA GLU A 227 -22.59 -6.02 -8.11
C GLU A 227 -21.27 -5.66 -7.44
N TYR A 228 -21.30 -5.57 -6.11
CA TYR A 228 -20.08 -5.43 -5.32
C TYR A 228 -19.26 -6.70 -5.51
N LEU A 229 -18.05 -6.62 -6.05
CA LEU A 229 -17.12 -7.74 -6.13
C LEU A 229 -16.02 -7.55 -5.08
N ILE A 230 -15.45 -8.66 -4.62
CA ILE A 230 -14.16 -8.60 -3.95
C ILE A 230 -13.13 -8.20 -5.01
N ASN A 231 -12.48 -7.05 -4.82
CA ASN A 231 -11.44 -6.54 -5.70
C ASN A 231 -10.31 -5.91 -4.86
N ARG A 232 -9.29 -6.70 -4.54
CA ARG A 232 -8.17 -6.37 -3.64
C ARG A 232 -6.80 -6.46 -4.34
N GLU A 233 -6.79 -6.77 -5.63
CA GLU A 233 -5.59 -6.88 -6.47
C GLU A 233 -5.63 -5.80 -7.56
N LEU A 234 -4.50 -5.13 -7.78
CA LEU A 234 -4.42 -4.10 -8.83
C LEU A 234 -4.44 -4.75 -10.21
N ALA A 235 -5.31 -4.26 -11.09
CA ALA A 235 -5.28 -4.62 -12.50
C ALA A 235 -4.16 -3.87 -13.23
N SER A 236 -3.87 -4.30 -14.46
CA SER A 236 -2.88 -3.62 -15.30
C SER A 236 -3.20 -2.15 -15.56
N ASP A 237 -4.49 -1.77 -15.57
CA ASP A 237 -4.92 -0.38 -15.72
C ASP A 237 -4.54 0.46 -14.49
N ASP A 238 -4.74 -0.10 -13.28
CA ASP A 238 -4.39 0.56 -12.03
C ASP A 238 -2.88 0.78 -11.90
N VAL A 239 -2.10 -0.27 -12.20
CA VAL A 239 -0.62 -0.23 -12.20
C VAL A 239 -0.13 0.83 -13.20
N ALA A 240 -0.64 0.82 -14.43
CA ALA A 240 -0.24 1.82 -15.44
C ALA A 240 -0.57 3.26 -15.00
N GLY A 241 -1.72 3.48 -14.35
CA GLY A 241 -2.11 4.79 -13.84
C GLY A 241 -1.20 5.28 -12.72
N ILE A 242 -0.92 4.43 -11.74
CA ILE A 242 -0.11 4.81 -10.57
C ILE A 242 1.36 5.01 -10.93
N GLU A 243 1.91 4.18 -11.83
CA GLU A 243 3.29 4.33 -12.33
C GLU A 243 3.49 5.64 -13.10
N ILE A 244 2.47 6.15 -13.80
CA ILE A 244 2.57 7.45 -14.46
C ILE A 244 2.64 8.59 -13.45
N LEU A 245 1.95 8.46 -12.32
CA LEU A 245 2.03 9.45 -11.26
C LEU A 245 3.38 9.38 -10.55
N TYR A 246 3.81 8.21 -10.09
CA TYR A 246 4.90 8.10 -9.11
C TYR A 246 6.17 7.40 -9.63
N GLY A 247 6.11 6.78 -10.79
CA GLY A 247 7.17 5.92 -11.33
C GLY A 247 6.97 4.46 -10.90
N PRO A 248 7.55 3.49 -11.62
CA PRO A 248 7.55 2.10 -11.18
C PRO A 248 8.28 1.97 -9.85
N ALA A 249 7.83 1.06 -9.00
CA ALA A 249 8.53 0.76 -7.75
C ALA A 249 9.99 0.37 -8.04
N ALA A 250 10.91 0.88 -7.20
CA ALA A 250 12.32 0.57 -7.32
C ALA A 250 12.60 -0.86 -6.83
N ASP A 251 13.56 -1.52 -7.46
CA ASP A 251 14.11 -2.82 -7.07
C ASP A 251 15.62 -2.72 -7.34
N THR A 252 16.35 -2.35 -6.29
CA THR A 252 17.75 -1.91 -6.34
C THR A 252 18.68 -3.08 -6.60
N ASP A 253 18.38 -4.25 -6.06
CA ASP A 253 19.22 -5.43 -6.15
C ASP A 253 18.75 -6.45 -7.20
N THR A 254 17.57 -6.21 -7.79
CA THR A 254 16.97 -6.92 -8.92
C THR A 254 16.59 -8.36 -8.63
N ASP A 255 16.17 -8.65 -7.39
CA ASP A 255 15.74 -9.97 -6.96
C ASP A 255 14.23 -10.24 -7.18
N GLY A 256 13.46 -9.21 -7.58
CA GLY A 256 12.04 -9.28 -7.83
C GLY A 256 11.16 -8.80 -6.67
N VAL A 257 11.75 -8.40 -5.54
CA VAL A 257 11.10 -7.73 -4.42
C VAL A 257 11.44 -6.25 -4.48
N VAL A 258 10.42 -5.40 -4.48
CA VAL A 258 10.65 -3.95 -4.57
C VAL A 258 11.23 -3.42 -3.27
N ASP A 259 12.06 -2.37 -3.37
CA ASP A 259 12.82 -1.74 -2.30
C ASP A 259 12.00 -1.49 -1.03
N VAL A 260 10.75 -1.05 -1.16
CA VAL A 260 9.87 -0.72 0.00
C VAL A 260 9.39 -1.97 0.77
N LEU A 261 9.45 -3.15 0.16
CA LEU A 261 9.08 -4.44 0.74
C LEU A 261 10.29 -5.35 0.99
N ASP A 262 11.45 -4.98 0.47
CA ASP A 262 12.67 -5.76 0.53
C ASP A 262 13.36 -5.62 1.90
N ASN A 263 13.55 -6.74 2.59
CA ASN A 263 14.28 -6.79 3.85
C ASN A 263 15.81 -6.81 3.69
N CYS A 264 16.35 -6.84 2.46
CA CYS A 264 17.77 -6.67 2.13
C CYS A 264 18.03 -5.86 0.86
N LEU A 265 17.73 -4.55 0.91
CA LEU A 265 17.76 -3.55 -0.18
C LEU A 265 18.93 -3.60 -1.19
N ASN A 266 20.08 -4.19 -0.84
CA ASN A 266 21.26 -4.21 -1.71
C ASN A 266 21.78 -5.62 -2.00
N LEU A 267 21.13 -6.67 -1.49
CA LEU A 267 21.62 -8.05 -1.56
C LEU A 267 20.47 -9.02 -1.85
N PRO A 268 20.46 -9.63 -3.06
CA PRO A 268 19.33 -10.45 -3.50
C PRO A 268 18.97 -11.56 -2.53
N ASN A 269 17.70 -11.59 -2.13
CA ASN A 269 17.06 -12.61 -1.32
C ASN A 269 15.57 -12.70 -1.64
N GLU A 270 15.24 -13.19 -2.84
CA GLU A 270 13.86 -13.35 -3.35
C GLU A 270 12.92 -14.07 -2.37
N ASP A 271 13.44 -14.93 -1.48
CA ASP A 271 12.67 -15.64 -0.46
C ASP A 271 12.34 -14.80 0.79
N GLN A 272 12.95 -13.62 0.91
CA GLN A 272 12.78 -12.63 1.98
C GLN A 272 12.89 -13.25 3.37
N ARG A 273 13.73 -14.27 3.52
CA ARG A 273 13.89 -14.99 4.79
C ARG A 273 14.39 -14.05 5.89
N ASP A 274 13.66 -14.04 6.99
CA ASP A 274 13.89 -13.25 8.21
C ASP A 274 13.45 -14.13 9.39
N THR A 275 14.42 -14.68 10.10
CA THR A 275 14.20 -15.79 11.05
C THR A 275 13.90 -15.28 12.46
N ASP A 276 14.46 -14.14 12.84
CA ASP A 276 14.27 -13.51 14.14
C ASP A 276 13.16 -12.44 14.14
N LEU A 277 12.62 -12.11 12.96
CA LEU A 277 11.47 -11.24 12.71
C LEU A 277 11.72 -9.78 13.07
N ASP A 278 12.94 -9.30 12.87
CA ASP A 278 13.34 -7.93 13.12
C ASP A 278 13.11 -6.98 11.90
N ALA A 279 12.66 -7.57 10.78
CA ALA A 279 12.43 -6.96 9.47
C ALA A 279 13.69 -6.66 8.63
N ILE A 280 14.86 -7.15 9.03
CA ILE A 280 16.08 -7.26 8.23
C ILE A 280 16.24 -8.72 7.81
N GLY A 281 16.53 -8.97 6.53
CA GLY A 281 16.63 -10.35 6.04
C GLY A 281 17.90 -11.02 6.53
N ASN A 282 17.86 -12.34 6.79
CA ASN A 282 19.02 -13.16 7.14
C ASN A 282 20.20 -12.93 6.18
N ARG A 283 19.92 -12.60 4.91
CA ARG A 283 20.96 -12.39 3.90
C ARG A 283 21.87 -11.20 4.20
N CYS A 284 21.35 -10.19 4.89
CA CYS A 284 22.03 -8.94 5.21
C CYS A 284 22.04 -8.66 6.72
N ASP A 285 21.63 -9.62 7.55
CA ASP A 285 21.59 -9.48 9.00
C ASP A 285 22.54 -10.44 9.75
N PRO A 286 23.82 -10.06 9.91
CA PRO A 286 24.73 -10.76 10.81
C PRO A 286 24.73 -10.23 12.26
N ASP A 287 23.70 -9.49 12.70
CA ASP A 287 23.54 -9.01 14.08
C ASP A 287 22.65 -9.96 14.92
N PHE A 288 23.17 -11.13 15.22
CA PHE A 288 22.45 -12.18 15.92
C PHE A 288 22.09 -11.87 17.39
N ASN A 289 22.54 -10.72 17.92
CA ASN A 289 22.22 -10.28 19.27
C ASN A 289 21.31 -9.04 19.33
N GLY A 290 21.01 -8.43 18.19
CA GLY A 290 20.06 -7.33 18.03
C GLY A 290 20.51 -6.05 18.73
N ASP A 291 21.81 -5.76 18.77
CA ASP A 291 22.37 -4.51 19.33
C ASP A 291 22.72 -3.46 18.27
N CYS A 292 22.33 -3.72 17.02
CA CYS A 292 22.54 -2.94 15.81
C CYS A 292 24.02 -2.75 15.44
N LEU A 293 24.90 -3.64 15.89
CA LEU A 293 26.33 -3.58 15.59
C LEU A 293 26.95 -4.96 15.48
N VAL A 294 27.27 -5.37 14.26
CA VAL A 294 27.91 -6.66 13.98
C VAL A 294 29.34 -6.66 14.53
N ASN A 295 29.62 -7.51 15.53
CA ASN A 295 30.90 -7.52 16.23
C ASN A 295 31.30 -8.93 16.74
N PHE A 296 32.22 -8.98 17.71
CA PHE A 296 32.70 -10.24 18.26
C PHE A 296 31.62 -11.03 19.04
N ALA A 297 30.56 -10.36 19.52
CA ALA A 297 29.41 -11.02 20.12
C ALA A 297 28.68 -11.89 19.09
N ASP A 298 28.40 -11.34 17.91
CA ASP A 298 27.73 -12.05 16.80
C ASP A 298 28.61 -13.17 16.25
N LEU A 299 29.91 -12.90 16.10
CA LEU A 299 30.86 -13.95 15.72
C LEU A 299 30.88 -15.11 16.73
N ALA A 300 30.70 -14.82 18.03
CA ALA A 300 30.61 -15.88 19.03
C ALA A 300 29.33 -16.72 18.86
N ILE A 301 28.21 -16.09 18.49
CA ILE A 301 26.93 -16.78 18.20
C ILE A 301 27.08 -17.65 16.95
N LEU A 302 27.56 -17.10 15.83
CA LEU A 302 27.86 -17.86 14.61
C LEU A 302 28.79 -19.07 14.91
N SER A 303 29.82 -18.85 15.72
CA SER A 303 30.79 -19.91 16.06
C SER A 303 30.18 -21.07 16.85
N ALA A 304 29.11 -20.81 17.61
CA ALA A 304 28.39 -21.85 18.35
C ALA A 304 27.58 -22.76 17.42
N ASP A 305 27.11 -22.21 16.29
CA ASP A 305 26.31 -22.92 15.30
C ASP A 305 27.14 -23.48 14.13
N PHE A 306 28.46 -23.29 14.13
CA PHE A 306 29.31 -23.75 13.04
C PHE A 306 29.16 -25.26 12.79
N PHE A 307 28.87 -25.63 11.53
CA PHE A 307 28.49 -26.96 11.03
C PHE A 307 27.11 -27.48 11.41
N GLN A 308 26.27 -26.68 12.07
CA GLN A 308 24.86 -27.02 12.24
C GLN A 308 24.14 -26.94 10.89
N GLN A 309 23.12 -27.78 10.73
CA GLN A 309 22.26 -27.81 9.56
C GLN A 309 20.87 -27.32 9.92
N GLY A 310 20.19 -26.76 8.93
CA GLY A 310 18.83 -26.26 9.05
C GLY A 310 18.75 -24.79 8.72
N ASP A 311 17.55 -24.28 8.89
CA ASP A 311 17.21 -22.88 8.62
C ASP A 311 17.46 -22.06 9.89
N LEU A 312 18.75 -21.91 10.22
CA LEU A 312 19.18 -21.14 11.38
C LEU A 312 19.34 -19.69 10.99
N ASP A 313 19.17 -18.81 11.97
CA ASP A 313 19.44 -17.38 11.80
C ASP A 313 20.88 -17.12 11.30
N THR A 314 21.82 -17.90 11.84
CA THR A 314 23.25 -17.90 11.50
C THR A 314 23.60 -18.49 10.12
N ASP A 315 22.65 -19.09 9.40
CA ASP A 315 22.82 -19.55 8.01
C ASP A 315 22.52 -18.38 7.05
N LEU A 316 23.39 -17.38 7.02
CA LEU A 316 23.17 -16.12 6.27
C LEU A 316 23.05 -16.32 4.76
N ASN A 317 23.55 -17.42 4.20
CA ASN A 317 23.48 -17.68 2.76
C ASN A 317 22.32 -18.58 2.31
N GLY A 318 21.61 -19.21 3.25
CA GLY A 318 20.44 -20.04 2.96
C GLY A 318 20.76 -21.40 2.36
N ASP A 319 22.01 -21.87 2.47
CA ASP A 319 22.43 -23.19 1.97
C ASP A 319 22.12 -24.33 2.97
N SER A 320 21.43 -24.01 4.07
CA SER A 320 21.01 -24.91 5.14
C SER A 320 22.15 -25.49 5.96
N ILE A 321 23.35 -24.90 5.92
CA ILE A 321 24.47 -25.27 6.78
C ILE A 321 25.36 -24.08 7.14
N VAL A 322 25.44 -23.77 8.44
CA VAL A 322 26.32 -22.71 8.95
C VAL A 322 27.78 -23.11 8.76
N ASN A 323 28.51 -22.39 7.93
CA ASN A 323 29.89 -22.71 7.57
C ASN A 323 30.73 -21.45 7.26
N PHE A 324 31.87 -21.64 6.58
CA PHE A 324 32.77 -20.54 6.25
C PHE A 324 32.14 -19.53 5.28
N ALA A 325 31.13 -19.90 4.51
CA ALA A 325 30.38 -18.98 3.65
C ALA A 325 29.63 -17.93 4.48
N ASP A 326 28.99 -18.31 5.57
CA ASP A 326 28.30 -17.38 6.48
C ASP A 326 29.29 -16.50 7.24
N LEU A 327 30.44 -17.07 7.62
CA LEU A 327 31.52 -16.29 8.22
C LEU A 327 32.04 -15.18 7.29
N VAL A 328 32.02 -15.39 5.96
CA VAL A 328 32.39 -14.34 5.00
C VAL A 328 31.38 -13.19 5.07
N VAL A 329 30.08 -13.48 5.17
CA VAL A 329 29.05 -12.46 5.32
C VAL A 329 29.26 -11.67 6.63
N VAL A 330 29.46 -12.34 7.77
CA VAL A 330 29.77 -11.65 9.05
C VAL A 330 31.03 -10.77 8.91
N ALA A 331 32.04 -11.22 8.17
CA ALA A 331 33.28 -10.46 7.98
C ALA A 331 33.06 -9.20 7.12
N ASP A 332 32.18 -9.24 6.13
CA ASP A 332 31.84 -8.09 5.29
C ASP A 332 31.10 -6.99 6.07
N TYR A 333 30.37 -7.38 7.13
CA TYR A 333 29.62 -6.49 8.00
C TYR A 333 30.34 -6.13 9.31
N PHE A 334 31.55 -6.63 9.56
CA PHE A 334 32.20 -6.48 10.86
C PHE A 334 32.44 -5.00 11.23
N PHE A 335 31.91 -4.57 12.38
CA PHE A 335 31.82 -3.19 12.86
C PHE A 335 30.87 -2.27 12.07
N LEU A 336 29.94 -2.84 11.31
CA LEU A 336 28.86 -2.14 10.62
C LEU A 336 27.51 -2.52 11.24
N ALA A 337 26.47 -1.75 10.92
CA ALA A 337 25.09 -2.12 11.22
C ALA A 337 24.60 -3.19 10.21
N PRO A 338 23.63 -4.03 10.57
CA PRO A 338 22.97 -4.95 9.64
C PRO A 338 22.12 -4.20 8.59
N GLY A 339 21.70 -4.91 7.55
CA GLY A 339 20.88 -4.37 6.46
C GLY A 339 21.67 -3.56 5.42
N PRO A 340 21.11 -2.48 4.85
CA PRO A 340 19.82 -1.89 5.18
C PRO A 340 18.64 -2.73 4.66
N SER A 341 17.53 -2.68 5.40
CA SER A 341 16.21 -3.12 4.98
C SER A 341 15.38 -1.91 4.54
N GLY A 342 14.54 -2.07 3.51
CA GLY A 342 13.54 -1.07 3.14
C GLY A 342 12.28 -1.10 4.01
N ARG A 343 12.13 -2.13 4.85
CA ARG A 343 11.08 -2.25 5.85
C ARG A 343 11.50 -1.56 7.15
N ALA A 344 10.53 -1.01 7.87
CA ALA A 344 10.79 -0.39 9.17
C ALA A 344 11.33 -1.41 10.17
N ASN A 345 12.51 -1.13 10.75
CA ASN A 345 13.22 -2.01 11.67
C ASN A 345 13.86 -1.21 12.82
N SER A 346 14.42 -1.92 13.81
CA SER A 346 14.96 -1.30 15.03
C SER A 346 16.29 -0.57 14.81
N CYS A 347 17.05 -0.96 13.79
CA CYS A 347 18.40 -0.47 13.51
C CYS A 347 18.47 0.68 12.49
N SER A 348 17.33 1.09 11.93
CA SER A 348 17.20 2.16 10.92
C SER A 348 16.80 3.54 11.50
N GLN A 349 16.96 3.75 12.81
CA GLN A 349 16.67 5.03 13.48
C GLN A 349 17.73 6.11 13.27
#